data_AF-A0A2G2QG32-F1
#
_entry.id   AF-A0A2G2QG32-F1
#
_cell.length_a   1.000
_cell.length_b   1.000
_cell.length_c   1.000
_cell.angle_alpha   90.00
_cell.angle_beta   90.00
_cell.angle_gamma   90.00
#
_symmetry.space_group_name_H-M   'P 1'
#
loop_
_entity.id
_entity.type
_entity.pdbx_description
1 polymer ?
#
loop_
_entity_poly.entity_id
_entity_poly.type
_entity_poly.pdbx_seq_one_letter_code
_entity_poly.pdbx_strand_id
1 'polypeptide(L)'
;MQLSALVDDLKTTLKDAAGKFSAANDADFTRLLKAAAVTFGRKRPRTLVGSVDLVAEQSRYTAPADFMLPKAGVWGRNEQRKYKPWDNRHPGRLPGLSTVEEADTIKIVLTPAPTQNQINIISSSYEFFYFATHTLSEDAGKTTIRENDRDLLLLLATIGAMTELANSGTVNPIQLHRGMGSQSKGTTAAAWVEKLINMYEAAA
;
A
#
# COMPACT_ATOMS: atom_id res chain seq x y z
N MET A 1 -13.12 3.98 -10.19
CA MET A 1 -12.93 5.34 -9.64
C MET A 1 -11.84 6.04 -10.43
N GLN A 2 -12.08 7.25 -10.92
CA GLN A 2 -11.11 8.00 -11.72
C GLN A 2 -10.25 8.90 -10.82
N LEU A 3 -9.01 9.18 -11.25
CA LEU A 3 -8.10 10.07 -10.54
C LEU A 3 -8.63 11.51 -10.49
N SER A 4 -9.17 12.03 -11.59
CA SER A 4 -9.81 13.35 -11.65
C SER A 4 -10.91 13.54 -10.61
N ALA A 5 -11.81 12.57 -10.46
CA ALA A 5 -12.87 12.61 -9.46
C ALA A 5 -12.31 12.68 -8.02
N LEU A 6 -11.24 11.92 -7.73
CA LEU A 6 -10.57 11.96 -6.42
C LEU A 6 -9.91 13.30 -6.13
N VAL A 7 -9.39 13.98 -7.16
CA VAL A 7 -8.83 15.33 -7.04
C VAL A 7 -9.94 16.32 -6.69
N ASP A 8 -11.09 16.24 -7.35
CA ASP A 8 -12.23 17.11 -7.08
C ASP A 8 -12.80 16.90 -5.67
N ASP A 9 -12.86 15.65 -5.20
CA ASP A 9 -13.24 15.34 -3.82
C ASP A 9 -12.25 15.91 -2.80
N LEU A 10 -10.96 15.80 -3.08
CA LEU A 10 -9.92 16.32 -2.21
C LEU A 10 -10.01 17.85 -2.11
N LYS A 11 -10.23 18.54 -3.24
CA LYS A 11 -10.50 19.98 -3.27
C LYS A 11 -11.75 20.33 -2.46
N THR A 12 -12.83 19.57 -2.63
CA THR A 12 -14.08 19.76 -1.87
C THR A 12 -13.87 19.58 -0.37
N THR A 13 -13.01 18.63 0.02
CA THR A 13 -12.70 18.34 1.42
C THR A 13 -11.82 19.43 2.04
N LEU A 14 -10.84 19.95 1.30
CA LEU A 14 -9.93 21.01 1.76
C LEU A 14 -10.56 22.41 1.73
N LYS A 15 -11.63 22.62 0.97
CA LYS A 15 -12.34 23.90 0.83
C LYS A 15 -11.35 25.04 0.53
N ASP A 16 -11.39 26.13 1.30
CA ASP A 16 -10.54 27.31 1.10
C ASP A 16 -9.03 27.00 1.19
N ALA A 17 -8.64 25.95 1.91
CA ALA A 17 -7.24 25.53 2.00
C ALA A 17 -6.70 25.00 0.65
N ALA A 18 -7.57 24.55 -0.25
CA ALA A 18 -7.18 24.10 -1.59
C ALA A 18 -6.51 25.21 -2.39
N GLY A 19 -6.89 26.48 -2.18
CA GLY A 19 -6.32 27.63 -2.88
C GLY A 19 -4.84 27.89 -2.58
N LYS A 20 -4.25 27.22 -1.59
CA LYS A 20 -2.81 27.28 -1.28
C LYS A 20 -1.96 26.36 -2.16
N PHE A 21 -2.58 25.37 -2.81
CA PHE A 21 -1.93 24.47 -3.75
C PHE A 21 -2.20 24.99 -5.16
N SER A 22 -1.19 25.61 -5.78
CA SER A 22 -1.35 26.33 -7.05
C SER A 22 -0.49 25.75 -8.18
N ALA A 23 0.07 24.55 -8.02
CA ALA A 23 0.83 23.93 -9.11
C ALA A 23 -0.08 23.67 -10.33
N ALA A 24 0.50 23.84 -11.53
CA ALA A 24 -0.20 23.59 -12.78
C ALA A 24 -0.76 22.16 -12.86
N ASN A 25 -1.93 22.02 -13.50
CA ASN A 25 -2.59 20.73 -13.76
C ASN A 25 -2.84 19.88 -12.50
N ASP A 26 -3.12 20.49 -11.35
CA ASP A 26 -3.43 19.77 -10.10
C ASP A 26 -2.32 18.78 -9.67
N ALA A 27 -1.07 19.07 -10.04
CA ALA A 27 0.06 18.20 -9.77
C ALA A 27 0.28 17.97 -8.26
N ASP A 28 0.02 18.99 -7.44
CA ASP A 28 0.11 18.91 -5.98
C ASP A 28 -0.90 17.90 -5.40
N PHE A 29 -2.16 17.98 -5.83
CA PHE A 29 -3.21 17.06 -5.39
C PHE A 29 -2.92 15.63 -5.83
N THR A 30 -2.45 15.45 -7.06
CA THR A 30 -2.06 14.13 -7.59
C THR A 30 -0.89 13.54 -6.81
N ARG A 31 0.11 14.35 -6.45
CA ARG A 31 1.24 13.93 -5.62
C ARG A 31 0.79 13.50 -4.22
N LEU A 32 -0.08 14.29 -3.58
CA LEU A 32 -0.66 13.99 -2.27
C LEU A 32 -1.47 12.69 -2.30
N LEU A 33 -2.31 12.50 -3.33
CA LEU A 33 -3.09 11.27 -3.50
C LEU A 33 -2.20 10.03 -3.73
N LYS A 34 -1.12 10.15 -4.51
CA LYS A 34 -0.14 9.07 -4.70
C LYS A 34 0.59 8.73 -3.40
N ALA A 35 1.02 9.73 -2.64
CA ALA A 35 1.64 9.51 -1.33
C ALA A 35 0.67 8.87 -0.32
N ALA A 36 -0.59 9.30 -0.33
CA ALA A 36 -1.66 8.70 0.46
C ALA A 36 -1.91 7.24 0.07
N ALA A 37 -1.91 6.90 -1.23
CA ALA A 37 -2.11 5.54 -1.72
C ALA A 37 -1.00 4.57 -1.24
N VAL A 38 0.26 5.03 -1.18
CA VAL A 38 1.37 4.23 -0.63
C VAL A 38 1.15 3.95 0.85
N THR A 39 0.77 4.96 1.63
CA THR A 39 0.51 4.82 3.07
C THR A 39 -0.73 3.97 3.35
N PHE A 40 -1.78 4.12 2.53
CA PHE A 40 -3.00 3.32 2.58
C PHE A 40 -2.71 1.83 2.44
N GLY A 41 -1.79 1.45 1.55
CA GLY A 41 -1.37 0.07 1.34
C GLY A 41 -0.79 -0.61 2.59
N ARG A 42 -0.26 0.15 3.57
CA ARG A 42 0.20 -0.43 4.84
C ARG A 42 -0.95 -0.91 5.72
N LYS A 43 -2.11 -0.26 5.62
CA LYS A 43 -3.26 -0.52 6.48
C LYS A 43 -4.26 -1.48 5.84
N ARG A 44 -4.55 -1.30 4.55
CA ARG A 44 -5.42 -2.19 3.78
C ARG A 44 -4.68 -2.70 2.54
N PRO A 45 -3.65 -3.55 2.70
CA PRO A 45 -2.93 -4.08 1.57
C PRO A 45 -3.82 -4.97 0.71
N ARG A 46 -3.62 -4.93 -0.61
CA ARG A 46 -4.28 -5.86 -1.54
C ARG A 46 -3.58 -7.20 -1.49
N THR A 47 -4.31 -8.27 -1.18
CA THR A 47 -3.77 -9.62 -1.35
C THR A 47 -4.06 -10.10 -2.76
N LEU A 48 -3.02 -10.40 -3.52
CA LEU A 48 -3.11 -10.99 -4.86
C LEU A 48 -2.42 -12.36 -4.89
N VAL A 49 -2.73 -13.14 -5.91
CA VAL A 49 -2.09 -14.43 -6.20
C VAL A 49 -1.05 -14.19 -7.28
N GLY A 50 0.19 -14.61 -6.99
CA GLY A 50 1.27 -14.69 -7.95
C GLY A 50 1.61 -16.15 -8.24
N SER A 51 2.10 -16.41 -9.45
CA SER A 51 2.61 -17.70 -9.88
C SER A 51 4.01 -17.53 -10.45
N VAL A 52 4.92 -18.43 -10.10
CA VAL A 52 6.27 -18.48 -10.65
C VAL A 52 6.55 -19.90 -11.12
N ASP A 53 7.12 -20.03 -12.32
CA ASP A 53 7.57 -21.31 -12.83
C ASP A 53 8.90 -21.70 -12.18
N LEU A 54 8.91 -22.84 -11.51
CA LEU A 54 10.03 -23.37 -10.76
C LEU A 54 11.03 -24.05 -11.67
N VAL A 55 12.30 -23.78 -11.41
CA VAL A 55 13.44 -24.50 -11.98
C VAL A 55 14.19 -25.18 -10.84
N ALA A 56 14.58 -26.44 -11.04
CA ALA A 56 15.28 -27.20 -10.00
C ALA A 56 16.59 -26.49 -9.59
N GLU A 57 16.86 -26.48 -8.29
CA GLU A 57 18.02 -25.85 -7.65
C GLU A 57 18.12 -24.32 -7.83
N GLN A 58 17.11 -23.68 -8.44
CA GLN A 58 17.04 -22.23 -8.56
C GLN A 58 16.31 -21.63 -7.37
N SER A 59 17.02 -20.79 -6.60
CA SER A 59 16.46 -20.13 -5.41
C SER A 59 15.88 -18.75 -5.68
N ARG A 60 16.28 -18.05 -6.74
CA ARG A 60 15.91 -16.64 -7.00
C ARG A 60 14.99 -16.51 -8.21
N TYR A 61 13.92 -15.73 -8.04
CA TYR A 61 12.90 -15.48 -9.06
C TYR A 61 12.53 -14.00 -9.10
N THR A 62 12.13 -13.51 -10.27
CA THR A 62 11.68 -12.13 -10.44
C THR A 62 10.32 -11.94 -9.78
N ALA A 63 10.17 -10.92 -8.94
CA ALA A 63 8.88 -10.57 -8.37
C ALA A 63 8.02 -9.79 -9.38
N PRO A 64 6.68 -9.88 -9.30
CA PRO A 64 5.78 -8.99 -10.02
C PRO A 64 6.06 -7.50 -9.74
N ALA A 65 5.81 -6.61 -10.70
CA ALA A 65 6.12 -5.19 -10.56
C ALA A 65 5.34 -4.47 -9.44
N ASP A 66 4.17 -4.99 -9.07
CA ASP A 66 3.32 -4.47 -7.99
C ASP A 66 3.60 -5.13 -6.64
N PHE A 67 4.58 -6.03 -6.56
CA PHE A 67 4.92 -6.80 -5.37
C PHE A 67 5.47 -5.91 -4.25
N MET A 68 4.85 -5.98 -3.08
CA MET A 68 5.30 -5.27 -1.88
C MET A 68 5.94 -6.23 -0.88
N LEU A 69 5.20 -7.25 -0.46
CA LEU A 69 5.63 -8.19 0.59
C LEU A 69 5.05 -9.59 0.36
N PRO A 70 5.79 -10.65 0.74
CA PRO A 70 5.28 -12.01 0.69
C PRO A 70 4.26 -12.21 1.83
N LYS A 71 3.12 -12.85 1.53
CA LYS A 71 2.11 -13.20 2.53
C LYS A 71 2.19 -14.68 2.91
N ALA A 72 2.08 -15.57 1.93
CA ALA A 72 2.14 -17.01 2.16
C ALA A 72 2.38 -17.78 0.85
N GLY A 73 3.25 -18.79 0.91
CA GLY A 73 3.34 -19.82 -0.13
C GLY A 73 2.30 -20.92 0.09
N VAL A 74 1.57 -21.28 -0.97
CA VAL A 74 0.53 -22.33 -0.95
C VAL A 74 1.07 -23.67 -1.45
N TRP A 75 2.14 -23.61 -2.25
CA TRP A 75 2.74 -24.76 -2.92
C TRP A 75 3.11 -25.92 -1.98
N GLY A 76 2.73 -27.14 -2.35
CA GLY A 76 3.13 -28.38 -1.68
C GLY A 76 2.49 -28.66 -0.32
N ARG A 77 1.72 -27.72 0.26
CA ARG A 77 1.14 -27.87 1.60
C ARG A 77 0.14 -29.03 1.68
N ASN A 78 -0.59 -29.29 0.60
CA ASN A 78 -1.58 -30.36 0.57
C ASN A 78 -0.90 -31.73 0.47
N GLU A 79 0.13 -31.83 -0.36
CA GLU A 79 0.93 -33.03 -0.62
C GLU A 79 1.72 -33.42 0.63
N GLN A 80 2.30 -32.43 1.33
CA GLN A 80 2.99 -32.63 2.59
C GLN A 80 2.06 -33.12 3.71
N ARG A 81 0.77 -32.72 3.71
CA ARG A 81 -0.23 -33.22 4.67
C ARG A 81 -0.75 -34.61 4.32
N LYS A 82 -0.80 -34.93 3.03
CA LYS A 82 -1.36 -36.17 2.50
C LYS A 82 -0.46 -37.37 2.77
N TYR A 83 0.84 -37.22 2.54
CA TYR A 83 1.81 -38.31 2.70
C TYR A 83 2.50 -38.24 4.08
N LYS A 84 2.92 -39.39 4.61
CA LYS A 84 3.68 -39.44 5.85
C LYS A 84 5.17 -39.25 5.57
N PRO A 85 5.99 -38.73 6.51
CA PRO A 85 7.40 -38.45 6.25
C PRO A 85 8.26 -39.63 5.79
N TRP A 86 7.87 -40.86 6.11
CA TRP A 86 8.55 -42.09 5.70
C TRP A 86 8.08 -42.66 4.35
N ASP A 87 7.08 -42.04 3.72
CA ASP A 87 6.62 -42.41 2.38
C ASP A 87 7.54 -41.76 1.33
N ASN A 88 7.95 -42.51 0.31
CA ASN A 88 8.76 -42.01 -0.80
C ASN A 88 8.07 -40.87 -1.57
N ARG A 89 6.75 -40.76 -1.49
CA ARG A 89 5.96 -39.67 -2.11
C ARG A 89 5.94 -38.40 -1.28
N HIS A 90 6.54 -38.39 -0.09
CA HIS A 90 6.57 -37.21 0.75
C HIS A 90 7.60 -36.20 0.24
N PRO A 91 7.21 -34.95 -0.09
CA PRO A 91 8.10 -33.96 -0.72
C PRO A 91 9.20 -33.41 0.21
N GLY A 92 9.18 -33.77 1.49
CA GLY A 92 10.19 -33.33 2.47
C GLY A 92 9.97 -31.88 2.93
N ARG A 93 11.07 -31.14 3.13
CA ARG A 93 11.02 -29.73 3.55
C ARG A 93 10.70 -28.85 2.35
N LEU A 94 9.56 -28.18 2.39
CA LEU A 94 9.14 -27.25 1.35
C LEU A 94 9.94 -25.94 1.41
N PRO A 95 10.19 -25.29 0.25
CA PRO A 95 10.77 -23.96 0.18
C PRO A 95 9.93 -22.92 0.92
N GLY A 96 10.59 -22.20 1.83
CA GLY A 96 10.03 -20.99 2.44
C GLY A 96 10.14 -19.81 1.47
N LEU A 97 9.08 -19.01 1.43
CA LEU A 97 9.02 -17.78 0.63
C LEU A 97 9.65 -16.63 1.42
N SER A 98 10.74 -16.07 0.90
CA SER A 98 11.37 -14.86 1.40
C SER A 98 11.65 -13.89 0.24
N THR A 99 12.09 -12.68 0.56
CA THR A 99 12.37 -11.64 -0.43
C THR A 99 13.71 -11.01 -0.15
N VAL A 100 14.43 -10.69 -1.23
CA VAL A 100 15.72 -9.99 -1.18
C VAL A 100 15.70 -8.91 -2.24
N GLU A 101 16.26 -7.75 -1.91
CA GLU A 101 16.47 -6.66 -2.85
C GLU A 101 17.79 -6.89 -3.60
N GLU A 102 17.75 -6.94 -4.93
CA GLU A 102 18.93 -7.12 -5.77
C GLU A 102 18.85 -6.17 -6.97
N ALA A 103 19.85 -5.29 -7.10
CA ALA A 103 19.97 -4.32 -8.21
C ALA A 103 18.67 -3.55 -8.50
N ASP A 104 18.08 -2.94 -7.46
CA ASP A 104 16.87 -2.10 -7.53
C ASP A 104 15.57 -2.86 -7.89
N THR A 105 15.62 -4.20 -7.87
CA THR A 105 14.45 -5.06 -8.06
C THR A 105 14.26 -6.00 -6.88
N ILE A 106 13.01 -6.15 -6.45
CA ILE A 106 12.67 -7.15 -5.44
C ILE A 106 12.68 -8.52 -6.12
N LYS A 107 13.46 -9.45 -5.57
CA LYS A 107 13.45 -10.85 -5.99
C LYS A 107 12.83 -11.71 -4.92
N ILE A 108 12.06 -12.68 -5.38
CA ILE A 108 11.52 -13.76 -4.56
C ILE A 108 12.61 -14.79 -4.36
N VAL A 109 12.86 -15.16 -3.12
CA VAL A 109 13.84 -16.17 -2.74
C VAL A 109 13.11 -17.35 -2.12
N LEU A 110 13.38 -18.54 -2.66
CA LEU A 110 12.89 -19.81 -2.15
C LEU A 110 14.03 -20.51 -1.40
N THR A 111 13.85 -20.68 -0.08
CA THR A 111 14.86 -21.32 0.78
C THR A 111 14.23 -22.43 1.62
N PRO A 112 14.66 -23.70 1.50
CA PRO A 112 15.66 -24.22 0.54
C PRO A 112 15.20 -24.09 -0.92
N ALA A 113 16.13 -24.22 -1.88
CA ALA A 113 15.78 -24.23 -3.29
C ALA A 113 14.88 -25.46 -3.62
N PRO A 114 13.93 -25.32 -4.57
CA PRO A 114 13.08 -26.43 -4.98
C PRO A 114 13.92 -27.52 -5.66
N THR A 115 13.79 -28.75 -5.19
CA THR A 115 14.48 -29.90 -5.80
C THR A 115 13.66 -30.47 -6.96
N GLN A 116 14.33 -31.16 -7.90
CA GLN A 116 13.64 -31.79 -9.03
C GLN A 116 12.56 -32.80 -8.57
N ASN A 117 12.81 -33.52 -7.48
CA ASN A 117 11.84 -34.48 -6.93
C ASN A 117 10.57 -33.78 -6.44
N GLN A 118 10.68 -32.61 -5.81
CA GLN A 118 9.52 -31.84 -5.34
C GLN A 118 8.68 -31.33 -6.51
N ILE A 119 9.33 -30.85 -7.57
CA ILE A 119 8.67 -30.40 -8.80
C ILE A 119 7.89 -31.55 -9.45
N ASN A 120 8.46 -32.76 -9.48
CA ASN A 120 7.82 -33.93 -10.06
C ASN A 120 6.60 -34.44 -9.25
N ILE A 121 6.61 -34.27 -7.92
CA ILE A 121 5.55 -34.76 -7.02
C ILE A 121 4.38 -33.76 -6.92
N ILE A 122 4.69 -32.45 -6.89
CA ILE A 122 3.70 -31.39 -6.64
C ILE A 122 3.29 -30.75 -7.97
N SER A 123 4.14 -29.87 -8.49
CA SER A 123 3.95 -29.15 -9.76
C SER A 123 5.20 -28.30 -10.03
N SER A 124 5.39 -27.89 -11.28
CA SER A 124 6.38 -26.87 -11.66
C SER A 124 5.90 -25.44 -11.40
N SER A 125 4.65 -25.21 -11.03
CA SER A 125 4.12 -23.87 -10.79
C SER A 125 3.98 -23.60 -9.30
N TYR A 126 4.68 -22.58 -8.80
CA TYR A 126 4.64 -22.14 -7.41
C TYR A 126 3.65 -21.00 -7.26
N GLU A 127 2.49 -21.30 -6.68
CA GLU A 127 1.48 -20.32 -6.33
C GLU A 127 1.72 -19.74 -4.92
N PHE A 128 1.64 -18.41 -4.83
CA PHE A 128 1.80 -17.69 -3.58
C PHE A 128 0.87 -16.49 -3.50
N PHE A 129 0.53 -16.13 -2.26
CA PHE A 129 -0.13 -14.88 -1.96
C PHE A 129 0.91 -13.80 -1.65
N TYR A 130 0.71 -12.62 -2.21
CA TYR A 130 1.53 -11.44 -1.93
C TYR A 130 0.66 -10.22 -1.65
N PHE A 131 1.24 -9.26 -0.93
CA PHE A 131 0.67 -7.93 -0.79
C PHE A 131 1.12 -7.07 -1.95
N ALA A 132 0.15 -6.47 -2.65
CA ALA A 132 0.36 -5.63 -3.81
C ALA A 132 0.14 -4.15 -3.48
N THR A 133 0.87 -3.28 -4.18
CA THR A 133 0.71 -1.83 -4.06
C THR A 133 -0.61 -1.35 -4.67
N HIS A 134 -1.09 -0.20 -4.21
CA HIS A 134 -2.24 0.48 -4.80
C HIS A 134 -1.78 1.43 -5.90
N THR A 135 -2.55 1.47 -6.98
CA THR A 135 -2.31 2.31 -8.15
C THR A 135 -3.53 3.18 -8.38
N LEU A 136 -3.29 4.46 -8.62
CA LEU A 136 -4.31 5.44 -9.02
C LEU A 136 -4.09 5.76 -10.49
N SER A 137 -5.16 5.68 -11.28
CA SER A 137 -5.12 5.95 -12.72
C SER A 137 -6.33 6.78 -13.15
N GLU A 138 -6.20 7.47 -14.29
CA GLU A 138 -7.33 8.15 -14.94
C GLU A 138 -8.38 7.14 -15.43
N ASP A 139 -7.95 5.94 -15.83
CA ASP A 139 -8.87 4.87 -16.20
C ASP A 139 -9.53 4.29 -14.95
N ALA A 140 -10.86 4.39 -14.88
CA ALA A 140 -11.64 3.96 -13.73
C ALA A 140 -11.42 2.49 -13.33
N GLY A 141 -11.05 1.64 -14.29
CA GLY A 141 -10.78 0.21 -14.10
C GLY A 141 -9.33 -0.14 -13.72
N LYS A 142 -8.39 0.82 -13.82
CA LYS A 142 -6.98 0.63 -13.41
C LYS A 142 -6.70 1.16 -12.00
N THR A 143 -7.63 1.90 -11.42
CA THR A 143 -7.59 2.29 -10.01
C THR A 143 -7.94 1.11 -9.13
N THR A 144 -7.03 0.73 -8.24
CA THR A 144 -7.14 -0.51 -7.48
C THR A 144 -7.75 -0.34 -6.09
N ILE A 145 -8.06 0.90 -5.71
CA ILE A 145 -8.73 1.25 -4.45
C ILE A 145 -10.23 1.02 -4.61
N ARG A 146 -10.84 0.36 -3.61
CA ARG A 146 -12.28 0.09 -3.59
C ARG A 146 -13.04 1.37 -3.25
N GLU A 147 -14.28 1.46 -3.71
CA GLU A 147 -15.13 2.62 -3.44
C GLU A 147 -15.40 2.82 -1.94
N ASN A 148 -15.61 1.73 -1.19
CA ASN A 148 -15.77 1.78 0.27
C ASN A 148 -14.53 2.30 1.02
N ASP A 149 -13.36 2.28 0.39
CA ASP A 149 -12.09 2.70 0.98
C ASP A 149 -11.71 4.14 0.60
N ARG A 150 -12.54 4.81 -0.21
CA ARG A 150 -12.30 6.17 -0.73
C ARG A 150 -12.12 7.18 0.39
N ASP A 151 -13.02 7.19 1.36
CA ASP A 151 -13.02 8.18 2.45
C ASP A 151 -11.75 8.07 3.29
N LEU A 152 -11.24 6.84 3.46
CA LEU A 152 -9.99 6.60 4.19
C LEU A 152 -8.76 7.10 3.40
N LEU A 153 -8.76 6.95 2.08
CA LEU A 153 -7.72 7.53 1.22
C LEU A 153 -7.76 9.05 1.25
N LEU A 154 -8.95 9.65 1.14
CA LEU A 154 -9.13 11.11 1.21
C LEU A 154 -8.68 11.64 2.57
N LEU A 155 -9.00 10.95 3.67
CA LEU A 155 -8.50 11.30 5.00
C LEU A 155 -6.97 11.32 5.04
N LEU A 156 -6.29 10.30 4.51
CA LEU A 156 -4.83 10.29 4.41
C LEU A 156 -4.27 11.43 3.55
N ALA A 157 -4.91 11.73 2.42
CA ALA A 157 -4.51 12.84 1.56
C ALA A 157 -4.68 14.19 2.27
N THR A 158 -5.74 14.37 3.06
CA THR A 158 -5.93 15.58 3.87
C THR A 158 -4.91 15.70 5.01
N ILE A 159 -4.50 14.59 5.63
CA ILE A 159 -3.42 14.58 6.62
C ILE A 159 -2.12 15.06 5.97
N GLY A 160 -1.78 14.54 4.78
CA GLY A 160 -0.62 14.98 4.01
C GLY A 160 -0.69 16.48 3.68
N ALA A 161 -1.83 16.94 3.16
CA ALA A 161 -2.05 18.34 2.83
C ALA A 161 -1.91 19.26 4.05
N MET A 162 -2.54 18.91 5.17
CA MET A 162 -2.48 19.70 6.41
C MET A 162 -1.07 19.71 7.02
N THR A 163 -0.31 18.62 6.88
CA THR A 163 1.10 18.57 7.29
C THR A 163 1.95 19.54 6.46
N GLU A 164 1.73 19.61 5.15
CA GLU A 164 2.43 20.58 4.27
C GLU A 164 2.02 22.03 4.57
N LEU A 165 0.74 22.29 4.88
CA LEU A 165 0.27 23.61 5.30
C LEU A 165 0.85 24.03 6.66
N ALA A 166 0.97 23.09 7.60
CA ALA A 166 1.60 23.32 8.88
C ALA A 166 3.10 23.65 8.70
N ASN A 167 3.80 22.90 7.85
CA ASN A 167 5.23 23.10 7.59
C ASN A 167 5.54 24.38 6.82
N SER A 168 4.65 24.79 5.92
CA SER A 168 4.82 26.03 5.15
C SER A 168 4.51 27.30 5.96
N GLY A 169 3.98 27.18 7.18
CA GLY A 169 3.57 28.32 8.01
C GLY A 169 2.43 29.15 7.39
N THR A 170 1.78 28.63 6.34
CA THR A 170 0.80 29.35 5.50
C THR A 170 -0.60 29.43 6.10
N VAL A 171 -0.84 28.75 7.23
CA VAL A 171 -1.98 29.05 8.07
C VAL A 171 -1.66 30.35 8.78
N ASN A 172 -2.06 31.46 8.15
CA ASN A 172 -2.02 32.78 8.76
C ASN A 172 -2.42 32.62 10.22
N PRO A 173 -1.54 32.93 11.20
CA PRO A 173 -2.00 33.01 12.58
C PRO A 173 -3.18 33.95 12.52
N ILE A 174 -4.35 33.48 12.95
CA ILE A 174 -5.59 34.27 13.00
C ILE A 174 -5.16 35.63 13.51
N GLN A 175 -5.17 36.65 12.64
CA GLN A 175 -4.76 37.97 13.06
C GLN A 175 -5.79 38.37 14.09
N LEU A 176 -5.40 38.26 15.36
CA LEU A 176 -6.19 38.67 16.48
C LEU A 176 -6.39 40.16 16.29
N HIS A 177 -7.50 40.54 15.68
CA HIS A 177 -7.92 41.91 15.71
C HIS A 177 -8.09 42.21 17.20
N ARG A 178 -7.22 43.11 17.70
CA ARG A 178 -6.99 43.37 19.11
C ARG A 178 -8.22 44.07 19.70
N GLY A 179 -9.31 43.32 19.83
CA GLY A 179 -10.52 43.64 20.56
C GLY A 179 -10.60 42.67 21.74
N MET A 180 -10.60 43.24 22.95
CA MET A 180 -10.65 42.54 24.22
C MET A 180 -11.74 41.43 24.21
N GLY A 181 -11.34 40.18 24.50
CA GLY A 181 -12.27 39.16 25.01
C GLY A 181 -12.77 38.10 24.03
N SER A 182 -11.88 37.39 23.34
CA SER A 182 -12.15 36.02 22.87
C SER A 182 -10.85 35.40 22.35
N GLN A 183 -10.21 34.53 23.13
CA GLN A 183 -9.21 33.63 22.55
C GLN A 183 -9.92 32.73 21.55
N SER A 184 -9.49 32.73 20.29
CA SER A 184 -10.07 31.84 19.28
C SER A 184 -9.85 30.40 19.75
N LYS A 185 -10.93 29.64 19.95
CA LYS A 185 -10.87 28.18 20.19
C LYS A 185 -10.44 27.38 18.95
N GLY A 186 -9.88 28.05 17.94
CA GLY A 186 -9.35 27.43 16.74
C GLY A 186 -8.05 26.71 17.07
N THR A 187 -8.06 25.38 16.94
CA THR A 187 -6.85 24.56 17.05
C THR A 187 -5.90 24.85 15.88
N THR A 188 -4.60 24.82 16.14
CA THR A 188 -3.57 25.00 15.10
C THR A 188 -3.62 23.85 14.08
N ALA A 189 -3.03 24.05 12.90
CA ALA A 189 -2.93 23.01 11.88
C ALA A 189 -2.23 21.74 12.40
N ALA A 190 -1.19 21.89 13.22
CA ALA A 190 -0.50 20.77 13.84
C ALA A 190 -1.42 19.95 14.76
N ALA A 191 -2.23 20.61 15.59
CA ALA A 191 -3.23 19.93 16.44
C ALA A 191 -4.33 19.25 15.61
N TRP A 192 -4.67 19.78 14.44
CA TRP A 192 -5.58 19.13 13.51
C TRP A 192 -4.98 17.88 12.88
N VAL A 193 -3.71 17.91 12.46
CA VAL A 193 -3.01 16.74 11.92
C VAL A 193 -3.03 15.59 12.91
N GLU A 194 -2.73 15.87 14.19
CA GLU A 194 -2.74 14.85 15.25
C GLU A 194 -4.14 14.24 15.45
N LYS A 195 -5.20 15.07 15.45
CA LYS A 195 -6.57 14.58 15.53
C LYS A 195 -6.96 13.73 14.30
N LEU A 196 -6.55 14.12 13.11
CA LEU A 196 -6.83 13.38 11.88
C LEU A 196 -6.07 12.05 11.84
N ILE A 197 -4.83 11.99 12.33
CA ILE A 197 -4.08 10.74 12.51
C ILE A 197 -4.81 9.83 13.47
N ASN A 198 -5.26 10.32 14.62
CA ASN A 198 -6.03 9.52 15.58
C ASN A 198 -7.34 9.00 14.98
N MET A 199 -8.04 9.80 14.18
CA MET A 199 -9.23 9.35 13.43
C MET A 199 -8.88 8.27 12.41
N TYR A 200 -7.74 8.42 11.71
CA TYR A 200 -7.26 7.40 10.78
C TYR A 200 -6.92 6.11 11.52
N GLU A 201 -6.23 6.16 12.65
CA GLU A 201 -5.92 4.97 13.45
C GLU A 201 -7.18 4.30 14.00
N ALA A 202 -8.17 5.07 14.47
CA ALA A 202 -9.43 4.53 15.01
C ALA A 202 -10.35 3.92 13.94
N ALA A 203 -10.29 4.39 12.69
CA ALA A 203 -11.05 3.82 11.57
C ALA A 203 -10.42 2.52 11.01
N ALA A 204 -9.35 2.01 11.65
CA ALA A 204 -8.65 0.77 11.29
C ALA A 204 -9.39 -0.46 11.75
#